data_AF-A0A9X7PDH2-F1
#
_entry.id   AF-A0A9X7PDH2-F1
#
_cell.length_a   1.000
_cell.length_b   1.000
_cell.length_c   1.000
_cell.angle_alpha   90.00
_cell.angle_beta   90.00
_cell.angle_gamma   90.00
#
_symmetry.space_group_name_H-M   'P 1'
#
loop_
_entity.id
_entity.type
_entity.pdbx_description
1 polymer ?
#
loop_
_entity_poly.entity_id
_entity_poly.type
_entity_poly.pdbx_seq_one_letter_code
_entity_poly.pdbx_strand_id
1 'polypeptide(L)'
;YDEKKIRAHQSLLHVLDRAGIVPLWRDNQSGCKGVCEGLDFQSLSDATTPGLCADGRCMDEILLQDLATQVRARPGDRVVVLHQLGNHGPAYFERYPAAFARFKPTCDTRDIGRCSREEITNSYDNAVLYTDHFLSKTIGTLQGM
;
A
#
# COMPACT_ATOMS: atom_id res chain seq x y z
N TYR A 1 8.10 24.06 5.31
CA TYR A 1 6.94 23.46 4.63
C TYR A 1 6.06 24.61 4.17
N ASP A 2 5.82 24.74 2.86
CA ASP A 2 4.96 25.79 2.28
C ASP A 2 3.87 25.10 1.46
N GLU A 3 2.71 24.89 2.09
CA GLU A 3 1.58 24.18 1.50
C GLU A 3 1.04 24.91 0.27
N LYS A 4 0.97 26.24 0.31
CA LYS A 4 0.44 27.04 -0.80
C LYS A 4 1.32 26.90 -2.03
N LYS A 5 2.64 26.94 -1.85
CA LYS A 5 3.59 26.69 -2.94
C LYS A 5 3.42 25.27 -3.47
N ILE A 6 3.35 24.24 -2.62
CA ILE A 6 3.19 22.84 -3.06
C ILE A 6 1.92 22.66 -3.90
N ARG A 7 0.78 23.17 -3.42
CA ARG A 7 -0.51 23.06 -4.13
C ARG A 7 -0.57 23.86 -5.44
N ALA A 8 0.32 24.83 -5.62
CA ALA A 8 0.43 25.59 -6.87
C ALA A 8 1.30 24.88 -7.93
N HIS A 9 1.84 23.70 -7.65
CA HIS A 9 2.67 22.93 -8.60
C HIS A 9 2.00 21.63 -9.00
N GLN A 10 2.31 21.19 -10.21
CA GLN A 10 1.96 19.85 -10.68
C GLN A 10 2.81 18.79 -9.99
N SER A 11 2.18 17.68 -9.60
CA SER A 11 2.92 16.49 -9.15
C SER A 11 3.64 15.82 -10.34
N LEU A 12 4.60 14.94 -10.05
CA LEU A 12 5.26 14.12 -11.07
C LEU A 12 4.24 13.38 -11.96
N LEU A 13 3.15 12.88 -11.36
CA LEU A 13 2.13 12.12 -12.09
C LEU A 13 1.42 12.97 -13.15
N HIS A 14 1.16 14.25 -12.87
CA HIS A 14 0.58 15.17 -13.84
C HIS A 14 1.55 15.50 -14.98
N VAL A 15 2.85 15.54 -14.69
CA VAL A 15 3.88 15.75 -15.73
C VAL A 15 3.97 14.54 -16.65
N LEU A 16 3.90 13.33 -16.09
CA LEU A 16 3.87 12.07 -16.85
C LEU A 16 2.61 11.97 -17.73
N ASP A 17 1.45 12.29 -17.17
CA ASP A 17 0.18 12.28 -17.91
C ASP A 17 0.22 13.25 -19.09
N ARG A 18 0.72 14.48 -18.90
CA ARG A 18 0.93 15.45 -19.98
C ARG A 18 1.91 14.96 -21.05
N ALA A 19 2.87 14.11 -20.68
CA ALA A 19 3.82 13.50 -21.60
C ALA A 19 3.25 12.24 -22.31
N GLY A 20 2.01 11.85 -22.02
CA GLY A 20 1.34 10.69 -22.62
C GLY A 20 1.53 9.37 -21.84
N ILE A 21 2.19 9.39 -20.68
CA ILE A 21 2.36 8.23 -19.80
C ILE A 21 1.25 8.28 -18.74
N VAL A 22 0.13 7.61 -19.02
CA VAL A 22 -1.07 7.68 -18.16
C VAL A 22 -0.83 6.96 -16.82
N PRO A 23 -0.79 7.68 -15.68
CA PRO A 23 -0.55 7.10 -14.38
C PRO A 23 -1.82 6.44 -13.82
N LEU A 24 -1.65 5.43 -12.97
CA LEU A 24 -2.71 4.86 -12.14
C LEU A 24 -2.26 4.89 -10.67
N TRP A 25 -3.09 5.43 -9.77
CA TRP A 25 -2.88 5.34 -8.34
C TRP A 25 -3.81 4.28 -7.73
N ARG A 26 -3.25 3.26 -7.09
CA ARG A 26 -4.00 2.26 -6.31
C ARG A 26 -3.69 2.44 -4.83
N ASP A 27 -4.73 2.58 -4.01
CA ASP A 27 -4.62 3.00 -2.63
C ASP A 27 -5.21 1.97 -1.67
N ASN A 28 -4.39 1.46 -0.75
CA ASN A 28 -4.84 0.70 0.41
C ASN A 28 -4.59 1.49 1.71
N GLN A 29 -4.51 2.82 1.60
CA GLN A 29 -4.27 3.71 2.71
C GLN A 29 -5.45 4.69 2.87
N SER A 30 -5.17 5.97 3.10
CA SER A 30 -6.18 7.00 3.35
C SER A 30 -6.19 8.03 2.22
N GLY A 31 -5.90 7.57 1.01
CA GLY A 31 -5.86 8.36 -0.22
C GLY A 31 -4.50 8.99 -0.54
N CYS A 32 -4.43 9.57 -1.74
CA CYS A 32 -3.19 10.09 -2.33
C CYS A 32 -2.80 11.51 -1.88
N LYS A 33 -3.50 12.09 -0.90
CA LYS A 33 -3.19 13.41 -0.32
C LYS A 33 -3.08 14.56 -1.35
N GLY A 34 -3.90 14.49 -2.41
CA GLY A 34 -3.94 15.47 -3.51
C GLY A 34 -2.87 15.27 -4.59
N VAL A 35 -1.93 14.33 -4.42
CA VAL A 35 -0.87 14.07 -5.41
C VAL A 35 -1.42 13.53 -6.74
N CYS A 36 -2.55 12.82 -6.68
CA CYS A 36 -3.22 12.18 -7.81
C CYS A 36 -4.54 12.87 -8.22
N GLU A 37 -4.81 14.07 -7.74
CA GLU A 37 -6.10 14.75 -7.98
C GLU A 37 -6.36 14.94 -9.48
N GLY A 38 -7.52 14.46 -9.97
CA GLY A 38 -7.86 14.51 -11.39
C GLY A 38 -7.20 13.43 -12.28
N LEU A 39 -6.41 12.52 -11.70
CA LEU A 39 -5.82 11.37 -12.39
C LEU A 39 -6.57 10.06 -12.03
N ASP A 40 -6.29 8.97 -12.76
CA ASP A 40 -6.89 7.66 -12.48
C ASP A 40 -6.52 7.17 -11.07
N PHE A 41 -7.53 6.96 -10.23
CA PHE A 41 -7.40 6.57 -8.83
C PHE A 41 -8.34 5.40 -8.49
N GLN A 42 -7.83 4.44 -7.72
CA GLN A 42 -8.58 3.32 -7.16
C GLN A 42 -8.35 3.25 -5.66
N SER A 43 -9.42 3.40 -4.87
CA SER A 43 -9.41 3.02 -3.46
C SER A 43 -9.73 1.53 -3.35
N LEU A 44 -8.90 0.80 -2.61
CA LEU A 44 -9.05 -0.62 -2.33
C LEU A 44 -9.09 -0.90 -0.82
N SER A 45 -9.06 0.14 0.01
CA SER A 45 -9.05 0.04 1.47
C SER A 45 -10.36 -0.53 2.04
N ASP A 46 -11.47 -0.37 1.33
CA ASP A 46 -12.81 -0.83 1.68
C ASP A 46 -13.31 -1.98 0.78
N ALA A 47 -12.40 -2.60 0.03
CA ALA A 47 -12.73 -3.78 -0.77
C ALA A 47 -13.20 -4.95 0.12
N THR A 48 -13.95 -5.87 -0.46
CA THR A 48 -14.54 -7.02 0.25
C THR A 48 -13.95 -8.36 -0.22
N THR A 49 -12.73 -8.35 -0.74
CA THR A 49 -12.09 -9.55 -1.31
C THR A 49 -11.83 -10.59 -0.21
N PRO A 50 -12.48 -11.78 -0.26
CA PRO A 50 -12.31 -12.80 0.76
C PRO A 50 -10.84 -13.22 0.90
N GLY A 51 -10.37 -13.34 2.14
CA GLY A 51 -9.00 -13.74 2.46
C GLY A 51 -7.96 -12.60 2.42
N LEU A 52 -8.25 -11.50 1.76
CA LEU A 52 -7.41 -10.29 1.77
C LEU A 52 -7.99 -9.18 2.65
N CYS A 53 -9.33 -9.12 2.78
CA CYS A 53 -10.03 -8.08 3.50
C CYS A 53 -10.90 -8.65 4.63
N ALA A 54 -10.83 -8.02 5.79
CA ALA A 54 -11.63 -8.34 6.97
C ALA A 54 -11.88 -7.07 7.81
N ASP A 55 -13.07 -6.97 8.39
CA ASP A 55 -13.45 -5.87 9.30
C ASP A 55 -13.20 -4.46 8.71
N GLY A 56 -13.56 -4.28 7.43
CA GLY A 56 -13.44 -3.01 6.72
C GLY A 56 -11.99 -2.58 6.42
N ARG A 57 -11.05 -3.52 6.39
CA ARG A 57 -9.63 -3.29 6.09
C ARG A 57 -9.08 -4.39 5.21
N CYS A 58 -8.10 -4.07 4.38
CA CYS A 58 -7.44 -5.02 3.49
C CYS A 58 -5.94 -5.09 3.74
N MET A 59 -5.38 -6.28 3.51
CA MET A 59 -3.94 -6.49 3.43
C MET A 59 -3.40 -5.97 2.09
N ASP A 60 -2.15 -5.47 2.07
CA ASP A 60 -1.59 -4.76 0.91
C ASP A 60 -1.55 -5.59 -0.38
N GLU A 61 -1.58 -6.92 -0.31
CA GLU A 61 -1.76 -7.78 -1.49
C GLU A 61 -3.03 -7.46 -2.32
N ILE A 62 -4.02 -6.76 -1.74
CA ILE A 62 -5.18 -6.23 -2.49
C ILE A 62 -4.75 -5.32 -3.65
N LEU A 63 -3.64 -4.58 -3.49
CA LEU A 63 -3.09 -3.69 -4.51
C LEU A 63 -2.59 -4.44 -5.76
N LEU A 64 -2.40 -5.76 -5.67
CA LEU A 64 -1.98 -6.61 -6.79
C LEU A 64 -3.15 -7.28 -7.49
N GLN A 65 -4.35 -7.29 -6.89
CA GLN A 65 -5.55 -7.86 -7.52
C GLN A 65 -5.78 -7.18 -8.87
N ASP A 66 -5.89 -7.98 -9.94
CA ASP A 66 -6.10 -7.53 -11.32
C ASP A 66 -5.06 -6.53 -11.87
N LEU A 67 -3.89 -6.38 -11.24
CA LEU A 67 -2.88 -5.39 -11.64
C LEU A 67 -2.44 -5.59 -13.11
N ALA A 68 -2.18 -6.83 -13.51
CA ALA A 68 -1.79 -7.15 -14.89
C ALA A 68 -2.86 -6.73 -15.91
N THR A 69 -4.14 -6.95 -15.59
CA THR A 69 -5.28 -6.54 -16.42
C THR A 69 -5.32 -5.02 -16.56
N GLN A 70 -5.16 -4.27 -15.46
CA GLN A 70 -5.13 -2.81 -15.46
C GLN A 70 -3.96 -2.22 -16.25
N VAL A 71 -2.79 -2.87 -16.17
CA VAL A 71 -1.59 -2.48 -16.93
C VAL A 71 -1.77 -2.77 -18.43
N ARG A 72 -2.30 -3.94 -18.80
CA ARG A 72 -2.48 -4.33 -20.21
C ARG A 72 -3.65 -3.64 -20.91
N ALA A 73 -4.62 -3.11 -20.16
CA ALA A 73 -5.80 -2.43 -20.73
C ALA A 73 -5.47 -1.14 -21.49
N ARG A 74 -4.28 -0.55 -21.31
CA ARG A 74 -3.82 0.62 -22.07
C ARG A 74 -2.46 0.31 -22.70
N PRO A 75 -2.29 0.49 -24.03
CA PRO A 75 -1.01 0.30 -24.69
C PRO A 75 -0.02 1.42 -24.33
N GLY A 76 1.28 1.13 -24.43
CA GLY A 76 2.37 2.09 -24.20
C GLY A 76 2.97 2.04 -22.78
N ASP A 77 3.86 2.98 -22.49
CA ASP A 77 4.53 3.07 -21.19
C ASP A 77 3.53 3.39 -20.07
N ARG A 78 3.72 2.77 -18.90
CA ARG A 78 2.82 2.87 -17.76
C ARG A 78 3.58 3.18 -16.48
N VAL A 79 2.98 4.03 -15.65
CA VAL A 79 3.40 4.23 -14.25
C VAL A 79 2.22 3.90 -13.36
N VAL A 80 2.40 2.94 -12.46
CA VAL A 80 1.39 2.57 -11.46
C VAL A 80 1.96 2.80 -10.07
N VAL A 81 1.25 3.55 -9.24
CA VAL A 81 1.57 3.76 -7.83
C VAL A 81 0.75 2.80 -7.00
N LEU A 82 1.42 1.99 -6.18
CA LEU A 82 0.80 1.11 -5.19
C LEU A 82 1.04 1.72 -3.80
N HIS A 83 0.03 2.38 -3.24
CA HIS A 83 0.14 3.06 -1.95
C HIS A 83 -0.32 2.12 -0.82
N GLN A 84 0.69 1.55 -0.17
CA GLN A 84 0.55 0.58 0.92
C GLN A 84 0.07 1.19 2.24
N LEU A 85 -0.60 0.39 3.05
CA LEU A 85 -0.72 0.65 4.48
C LEU A 85 0.60 0.35 5.22
N GLY A 86 1.30 -0.71 4.81
CA GLY A 86 2.63 -1.08 5.30
C GLY A 86 2.70 -1.18 6.82
N ASN A 87 3.72 -0.54 7.41
CA ASN A 87 3.97 -0.58 8.85
C ASN A 87 3.19 0.47 9.67
N HIS A 88 2.02 0.93 9.21
CA HIS A 88 1.26 1.96 9.94
C HIS A 88 0.85 1.49 11.34
N GLY A 89 1.34 2.20 12.37
CA GLY A 89 1.02 1.97 13.78
C GLY A 89 -0.28 2.66 14.23
N PRO A 90 -0.63 2.58 15.52
CA PRO A 90 0.06 1.83 16.57
C PRO A 90 -0.21 0.31 16.50
N ALA A 91 -1.20 -0.13 15.71
CA ALA A 91 -1.63 -1.52 15.62
C ALA A 91 -0.79 -2.35 14.63
N TYR A 92 0.51 -2.52 14.87
CA TYR A 92 1.40 -3.24 13.95
C TYR A 92 0.97 -4.71 13.73
N PHE A 93 0.41 -5.35 14.76
CA PHE A 93 -0.10 -6.73 14.72
C PHE A 93 -1.22 -6.95 13.68
N GLU A 94 -1.86 -5.88 13.20
CA GLU A 94 -2.90 -5.94 12.18
C GLU A 94 -2.35 -5.66 10.76
N ARG A 95 -1.03 -5.53 10.59
CA ARG A 95 -0.38 -5.22 9.31
C ARG A 95 0.12 -6.45 8.56
N TYR A 96 -0.08 -7.64 9.14
CA TYR A 96 0.37 -8.90 8.57
C TYR A 96 -0.58 -10.04 8.94
N PRO A 97 -0.75 -11.07 8.08
CA PRO A 97 -1.51 -12.26 8.43
C PRO A 97 -0.74 -13.17 9.39
N ALA A 98 -1.43 -14.07 10.08
CA ALA A 98 -0.83 -14.94 11.11
C ALA A 98 0.39 -15.75 10.61
N ALA A 99 0.45 -16.09 9.32
CA ALA A 99 1.58 -16.78 8.70
C ALA A 99 2.90 -15.98 8.75
N PHE A 100 2.83 -14.66 8.93
CA PHE A 100 3.97 -13.75 9.02
C PHE A 100 4.37 -13.41 10.46
N ALA A 101 3.67 -13.95 11.46
CA ALA A 101 3.99 -13.79 12.87
C ALA A 101 5.21 -14.65 13.28
N ARG A 102 6.38 -14.34 12.71
CA ARG A 102 7.64 -15.09 12.87
C ARG A 102 8.38 -14.69 14.14
N PHE A 103 8.47 -13.40 14.43
CA PHE A 103 9.11 -12.86 15.62
C PHE A 103 8.09 -12.77 16.76
N LYS A 104 8.45 -13.29 17.94
CA LYS A 104 7.55 -13.45 19.09
C LYS A 104 8.32 -13.20 20.40
N PRO A 105 7.64 -12.72 21.47
CA PRO A 105 6.22 -12.37 21.56
C PRO A 105 5.85 -11.09 20.78
N THR A 106 4.57 -10.88 20.46
CA THR A 106 4.04 -9.70 19.74
C THR A 106 3.19 -8.80 20.65
N CYS A 107 3.06 -7.53 20.28
CA CYS A 107 2.25 -6.51 20.92
C CYS A 107 0.87 -6.45 20.25
N ASP A 108 -0.06 -7.26 20.74
CA ASP A 108 -1.40 -7.42 20.14
C ASP A 108 -2.42 -6.42 20.72
N THR A 109 -2.01 -5.16 20.85
CA THR A 109 -2.85 -4.06 21.35
C THR A 109 -2.52 -2.74 20.64
N ARG A 110 -3.50 -1.84 20.58
CA ARG A 110 -3.30 -0.47 20.06
C ARG A 110 -2.63 0.44 21.08
N ASP A 111 -2.67 0.08 22.36
CA ASP A 111 -1.99 0.79 23.44
C ASP A 111 -0.56 0.25 23.60
N ILE A 112 0.32 0.64 22.66
CA ILE A 112 1.71 0.16 22.60
C ILE A 112 2.53 0.50 23.86
N GLY A 113 2.08 1.45 24.67
CA GLY A 113 2.71 1.78 25.95
C GLY A 113 2.61 0.67 27.00
N ARG A 114 1.73 -0.33 26.78
CA ARG A 114 1.59 -1.51 27.64
C ARG A 114 2.50 -2.67 27.25
N CYS A 115 3.17 -2.57 26.11
CA CYS A 115 4.04 -3.60 25.59
C CYS A 115 5.50 -3.31 25.95
N SER A 116 6.30 -4.36 26.08
CA SER A 116 7.75 -4.23 26.08
C SER A 116 8.23 -3.71 24.73
N ARG A 117 9.42 -3.10 24.74
CA ARG A 117 10.09 -2.69 23.49
C ARG A 117 10.28 -3.88 22.54
N GLU A 118 10.56 -5.06 23.07
CA GLU A 118 10.75 -6.28 22.28
C GLU A 118 9.45 -6.70 21.57
N GLU A 119 8.31 -6.72 22.26
CA GLU A 119 7.01 -7.05 21.64
C GLU A 119 6.63 -6.07 20.52
N ILE A 120 6.91 -4.77 20.71
CA ILE A 120 6.68 -3.74 19.70
C ILE A 120 7.60 -3.98 18.48
N THR A 121 8.90 -4.18 18.70
CA THR A 121 9.86 -4.48 17.64
C THR A 121 9.47 -5.73 16.87
N ASN A 122 9.14 -6.82 17.55
CA ASN A 122 8.72 -8.07 16.91
C ASN A 122 7.47 -7.89 16.03
N SER A 123 6.48 -7.12 16.50
CA SER A 123 5.28 -6.82 15.71
C SER A 123 5.60 -5.95 14.49
N TYR A 124 6.47 -4.96 14.66
CA TYR A 124 6.94 -4.14 13.56
C TYR A 124 7.71 -4.96 12.51
N ASP A 125 8.62 -5.85 12.95
CA ASP A 125 9.43 -6.69 12.05
C ASP A 125 8.58 -7.73 11.30
N ASN A 126 7.52 -8.25 11.92
CA ASN A 126 6.54 -9.10 11.23
C ASN A 126 5.80 -8.31 10.11
N ALA A 127 5.48 -7.03 10.32
CA ALA A 127 4.90 -6.17 9.28
C ALA A 127 5.91 -5.84 8.16
N VAL A 128 7.20 -5.69 8.49
CA VAL A 128 8.28 -5.57 7.48
C VAL A 128 8.38 -6.86 6.65
N LEU A 129 8.32 -8.04 7.29
CA LEU A 129 8.34 -9.33 6.59
C LEU A 129 7.15 -9.47 5.63
N TYR A 130 5.97 -8.99 6.01
CA TYR A 130 4.82 -8.95 5.11
C TYR A 130 5.02 -7.98 3.94
N THR A 131 5.63 -6.81 4.19
CA THR A 131 6.00 -5.86 3.13
C THR A 131 7.02 -6.47 2.16
N ASP A 132 8.02 -7.20 2.64
CA ASP A 132 8.98 -7.94 1.81
C ASP A 132 8.26 -8.92 0.86
N HIS A 133 7.33 -9.71 1.39
CA HIS A 133 6.51 -10.62 0.59
C HIS A 133 5.64 -9.90 -0.44
N PHE A 134 5.01 -8.78 -0.06
CA PHE A 134 4.25 -7.94 -1.00
C PHE A 134 5.13 -7.44 -2.16
N LEU A 135 6.32 -6.92 -1.86
CA LEU A 135 7.26 -6.44 -2.88
C LEU A 135 7.74 -7.58 -3.78
N SER A 136 8.06 -8.74 -3.20
CA SER A 136 8.43 -9.96 -3.94
C SER A 136 7.31 -10.39 -4.89
N LYS A 137 6.05 -10.44 -4.42
CA LYS A 137 4.89 -10.72 -5.27
C LYS A 137 4.67 -9.66 -6.35
N THR A 138 4.93 -8.39 -6.05
CA THR A 138 4.85 -7.31 -7.04
C THR A 138 5.84 -7.55 -8.18
N ILE A 139 7.10 -7.84 -7.84
CA ILE A 139 8.15 -8.18 -8.82
C ILE A 139 7.76 -9.42 -9.62
N GLY A 140 7.32 -10.49 -8.97
CA GLY A 140 6.89 -11.72 -9.64
C GLY A 140 5.70 -11.49 -10.58
N THR A 141 4.76 -10.62 -10.19
CA THR A 141 3.64 -10.22 -11.05
C THR A 141 4.15 -9.50 -12.30
N LEU A 142 5.08 -8.55 -12.16
CA LEU A 142 5.68 -7.82 -13.29
C LEU A 142 6.52 -8.71 -14.21
N GLN A 143 7.26 -9.67 -13.67
CA GLN A 143 8.04 -10.64 -14.46
C GLN A 143 7.15 -11.59 -15.27
N GLY A 144 5.93 -11.88 -14.79
CA GLY A 144 4.95 -12.69 -15.49
C GLY A 144 4.07 -11.92 -16.48
N MET A 145 4.25 -10.59 -16.60
CA MET A 145 3.55 -9.77 -17.58
C MET A 145 4.18 -9.87 -18.96
#